data_AF-A0AAU7EIN1-F1
#
_entry.id   AF-A0AAU7EIN1-F1
#
_cell.length_a   1.000
_cell.length_b   1.000
_cell.length_c   1.000
_cell.angle_alpha   90.00
_cell.angle_beta   90.00
_cell.angle_gamma   90.00
#
_symmetry.space_group_name_H-M   'P 1'
#
loop_
_entity.id
_entity.type
_entity.pdbx_description
1 polymer ?
#
loop_
_entity_poly.entity_id
_entity_poly.type
_entity_poly.pdbx_seq_one_letter_code
_entity_poly.pdbx_strand_id
1 'polypeptide(L)'
;MNSTNMVKSIDILYEKAKKYTETSAELVALHAVDKTADVLSSLTSIMLIIIVVTLFTLFINVGLSLFIGSLLNAYYLGFFIVSGFYLVLAFVLYKFKDKLIKTPVANLIIAKLLKSKKSEIINQSNHEEA
;
A
#
# COMPACT_ATOMS: atom_id res chain seq x y z
N MET A 1 59.29 13.06 25.37
CA MET A 1 59.14 12.49 24.00
C MET A 1 57.85 11.64 23.85
N ASN A 2 56.73 12.03 24.49
CA ASN A 2 55.51 11.19 24.56
C ASN A 2 54.26 11.83 23.91
N SER A 3 54.23 13.15 23.73
CA SER A 3 53.05 13.90 23.26
C SER A 3 52.81 13.82 21.74
N THR A 4 53.84 13.52 20.95
CA THR A 4 53.78 13.50 19.47
C THR A 4 53.13 12.23 18.90
N ASN A 5 53.15 11.11 19.63
CA ASN A 5 52.55 9.85 19.18
C ASN A 5 51.02 9.86 19.35
N MET A 6 50.52 10.48 20.43
CA MET A 6 49.08 10.56 20.70
C MET A 6 48.34 11.37 19.64
N VAL A 7 48.91 12.52 19.24
CA VAL A 7 48.34 13.37 18.18
C VAL A 7 48.26 12.60 16.85
N LYS A 8 49.33 11.91 16.45
CA LYS A 8 49.33 11.05 15.25
C LYS A 8 48.27 9.96 15.30
N SER A 9 48.06 9.32 16.45
CA SER A 9 47.01 8.30 16.58
C SER A 9 45.62 8.92 16.38
N ILE A 10 45.33 10.06 17.00
CA ILE A 10 44.05 10.75 16.84
C ILE A 10 43.83 11.17 15.37
N ASP A 11 44.85 11.66 14.68
CA ASP A 11 44.77 12.01 13.25
C ASP A 11 44.45 10.80 12.37
N ILE A 12 45.09 9.66 12.61
CA ILE A 12 44.85 8.42 11.84
C ILE A 12 43.42 7.89 12.08
N LEU A 13 42.91 8.02 13.30
CA LEU A 13 41.55 7.60 13.67
C LEU A 13 40.51 8.54 13.03
N TYR A 14 40.77 9.85 13.05
CA TYR A 14 39.95 10.84 12.37
C TYR A 14 39.92 10.60 10.86
N GLU A 15 41.06 10.30 10.25
CA GLU A 15 41.15 10.07 8.82
C GLU A 15 40.47 8.76 8.38
N LYS A 16 40.57 7.70 9.19
CA LYS A 16 39.79 6.47 8.99
C LYS A 16 38.28 6.70 9.18
N ALA A 17 37.89 7.45 10.20
CA ALA A 17 36.49 7.79 10.44
C ALA A 17 35.93 8.61 9.28
N LYS A 18 36.66 9.62 8.80
CA LYS A 18 36.31 10.43 7.63
C LYS A 18 36.14 9.58 6.38
N LYS A 19 37.11 8.72 6.06
CA LYS A 19 37.02 7.78 4.92
C LYS A 19 35.82 6.85 5.05
N TYR A 20 35.59 6.30 6.25
CA TYR A 20 34.47 5.41 6.50
C TYR A 20 33.13 6.13 6.34
N THR A 21 33.01 7.37 6.81
CA THR A 21 31.81 8.18 6.64
C THR A 21 31.59 8.60 5.19
N GLU A 22 32.64 8.93 4.45
CA GLU A 22 32.55 9.23 3.00
C GLU A 22 32.08 7.98 2.24
N THR A 23 32.71 6.83 2.47
CA THR A 23 32.32 5.56 1.83
C THR A 23 30.91 5.12 2.24
N SER A 24 30.53 5.30 3.51
CA SER A 24 29.19 4.95 3.98
C SER A 24 28.13 5.87 3.37
N ALA A 25 28.42 7.17 3.25
CA ALA A 25 27.54 8.13 2.58
C ALA A 25 27.40 7.81 1.08
N GLU A 26 28.50 7.47 0.41
CA GLU A 26 28.50 7.05 -0.99
C GLU A 26 27.71 5.75 -1.20
N LEU A 27 27.86 4.77 -0.31
CA LEU A 27 27.07 3.53 -0.33
C LEU A 27 25.58 3.82 -0.19
N VAL A 28 25.19 4.68 0.75
CA VAL A 28 23.79 5.06 0.97
C VAL A 28 23.24 5.81 -0.24
N ALA A 29 24.03 6.72 -0.83
CA ALA A 29 23.63 7.44 -2.04
C ALA A 29 23.43 6.48 -3.22
N LEU A 30 24.34 5.53 -3.43
CA LEU A 30 24.25 4.55 -4.52
C LEU A 30 23.05 3.61 -4.32
N HIS A 31 22.85 3.10 -3.10
CA HIS A 31 21.73 2.24 -2.78
C HIS A 31 20.40 2.99 -2.90
N ALA A 32 20.34 4.26 -2.50
CA ALA A 32 19.18 5.10 -2.69
C ALA A 32 18.86 5.25 -4.18
N VAL A 33 19.85 5.57 -5.02
CA VAL A 33 19.66 5.69 -6.48
C VAL A 33 19.15 4.37 -7.07
N ASP A 34 19.78 3.25 -6.75
CA ASP A 34 19.38 1.92 -7.24
C ASP A 34 17.96 1.56 -6.82
N LYS A 35 17.62 1.73 -5.54
CA LYS A 35 16.28 1.43 -5.03
C LYS A 35 15.21 2.36 -5.62
N THR A 36 15.55 3.63 -5.81
CA THR A 36 14.64 4.60 -6.42
C THR A 36 14.43 4.27 -7.89
N ALA A 37 15.49 3.88 -8.61
CA ALA A 37 15.41 3.44 -10.01
C ALA A 37 14.56 2.17 -10.16
N ASP A 38 14.73 1.19 -9.29
CA ASP A 38 13.95 -0.05 -9.26
C ASP A 38 12.45 0.23 -8.99
N VAL A 39 12.17 1.07 -8.00
CA VAL A 39 10.80 1.52 -7.70
C VAL A 39 10.19 2.25 -8.90
N LEU A 40 10.89 3.22 -9.48
CA LEU A 40 10.41 3.99 -10.64
C LEU A 40 10.18 3.09 -11.86
N SER A 41 11.05 2.11 -12.10
CA SER A 41 10.92 1.13 -13.18
C SER A 41 9.66 0.27 -13.01
N SER A 42 9.45 -0.24 -11.79
CA SER A 42 8.24 -1.00 -11.44
C SER A 42 6.98 -0.14 -11.56
N LEU A 43 7.03 1.10 -11.06
CA LEU A 43 5.91 2.05 -11.11
C LEU A 43 5.53 2.39 -12.54
N THR A 44 6.50 2.60 -13.43
CA THR A 44 6.26 2.91 -14.84
C THR A 44 5.49 1.78 -15.53
N SER A 45 5.87 0.54 -15.28
CA SER A 45 5.20 -0.63 -15.84
C SER A 45 3.77 -0.77 -15.31
N ILE A 46 3.57 -0.59 -14.00
CA ILE A 46 2.25 -0.60 -13.37
C ILE A 46 1.37 0.56 -13.87
N MET A 47 1.93 1.75 -14.02
CA MET A 47 1.22 2.94 -14.48
C MET A 47 0.65 2.73 -15.88
N LEU A 48 1.41 2.10 -16.78
CA LEU A 48 0.95 1.78 -18.13
C LEU A 48 -0.29 0.89 -18.11
N ILE A 49 -0.27 -0.15 -17.26
CA ILE A 49 -1.41 -1.07 -17.08
C ILE A 49 -2.60 -0.32 -16.50
N ILE A 50 -2.40 0.49 -15.46
CA ILE A 50 -3.47 1.29 -14.83
C ILE A 50 -4.11 2.22 -15.85
N ILE A 51 -3.33 2.89 -16.70
CA ILE A 51 -3.84 3.79 -17.74
C ILE A 51 -4.74 3.00 -18.70
N VAL A 52 -4.28 1.84 -19.21
CA VAL A 52 -5.08 1.01 -20.13
C VAL A 52 -6.37 0.53 -19.48
N VAL A 53 -6.30 0.03 -18.25
CA VAL A 53 -7.47 -0.45 -17.51
C VAL A 53 -8.46 0.69 -17.22
N THR A 54 -7.94 1.88 -16.88
CA THR A 54 -8.74 3.07 -16.62
C THR A 54 -9.46 3.53 -17.89
N LEU A 55 -8.75 3.59 -19.01
CA LEU A 55 -9.35 3.93 -20.31
C LEU A 55 -10.42 2.91 -20.69
N PHE A 56 -10.12 1.62 -20.61
CA PHE A 56 -11.09 0.56 -20.89
C PHE A 56 -12.37 0.69 -20.04
N THR A 57 -12.20 0.89 -18.74
CA THR A 57 -13.32 1.09 -17.80
C THR A 57 -14.12 2.35 -18.12
N LEU A 58 -13.43 3.44 -18.51
CA LEU A 58 -14.06 4.69 -18.91
C LEU A 58 -14.92 4.49 -20.17
N PHE A 59 -14.38 3.82 -21.19
CA PHE A 59 -15.13 3.51 -22.42
C PHE A 59 -16.34 2.63 -22.16
N ILE A 60 -16.25 1.64 -21.25
CA ILE A 60 -17.41 0.84 -20.84
C ILE A 60 -18.49 1.72 -20.19
N ASN A 61 -18.11 2.60 -19.26
CA ASN A 61 -19.08 3.49 -18.59
C ASN A 61 -19.75 4.45 -19.59
N VAL A 62 -18.97 5.05 -20.48
CA VAL A 62 -19.47 5.94 -21.52
C VAL A 62 -20.36 5.16 -22.49
N GLY A 63 -19.95 3.97 -22.94
CA GLY A 63 -20.74 3.12 -23.83
C GLY A 63 -22.05 2.68 -23.21
N LEU A 64 -22.05 2.30 -21.93
CA LEU A 64 -23.25 1.94 -21.18
C LEU A 64 -24.18 3.16 -21.06
N SER A 65 -23.64 4.32 -20.73
CA SER A 65 -24.41 5.57 -20.68
C SER A 65 -25.04 5.92 -22.03
N LEU A 66 -24.29 5.80 -23.13
CA LEU A 66 -24.80 6.06 -24.47
C LEU A 66 -25.83 5.01 -24.91
N PHE A 67 -25.67 3.74 -24.53
CA PHE A 67 -26.64 2.70 -24.81
C PHE A 67 -27.99 2.99 -24.13
N ILE A 68 -27.96 3.30 -22.83
CA ILE A 68 -29.17 3.73 -22.10
C ILE A 68 -29.72 5.04 -22.69
N GLY A 69 -28.86 6.00 -22.99
CA GLY A 69 -29.26 7.29 -23.56
C GLY A 69 -29.89 7.19 -24.94
N SER A 70 -29.44 6.24 -25.77
CA SER A 70 -30.00 5.95 -27.09
C SER A 70 -31.42 5.37 -26.99
N LEU A 71 -31.67 4.46 -26.04
CA LEU A 71 -33.02 3.96 -25.76
C LEU A 71 -33.98 5.08 -25.34
N LEU A 72 -33.47 6.11 -24.66
CA LEU A 72 -34.24 7.26 -24.21
C LEU A 72 -34.30 8.42 -25.23
N ASN A 73 -33.73 8.25 -26.44
CA ASN A 73 -33.62 9.28 -27.48
C ASN A 73 -32.87 10.57 -27.03
N ALA A 74 -32.14 10.49 -25.93
CA ALA A 74 -31.53 11.63 -25.26
C ALA A 74 -30.28 11.20 -24.50
N TYR A 75 -29.10 11.47 -25.08
CA TYR A 75 -27.81 11.08 -24.48
C TYR A 75 -27.57 11.70 -23.09
N TYR A 76 -28.07 12.92 -22.85
CA TYR A 76 -27.94 13.58 -21.55
C TYR A 76 -28.70 12.83 -20.44
N LEU A 77 -29.84 12.22 -20.75
CA LEU A 77 -30.59 11.39 -19.80
C LEU A 77 -29.86 10.08 -19.48
N GLY A 78 -29.13 9.52 -20.45
CA GLY A 78 -28.29 8.33 -20.24
C GLY A 78 -27.25 8.54 -19.13
N PHE A 79 -26.49 9.64 -19.21
CA PHE A 79 -25.52 9.98 -18.16
C PHE A 79 -26.18 10.32 -16.82
N PHE A 80 -27.34 10.99 -16.85
CA PHE A 80 -28.08 11.33 -15.63
C PHE A 80 -28.61 10.10 -14.90
N ILE A 81 -29.12 9.11 -15.62
CA ILE A 81 -29.62 7.85 -15.03
C ILE A 81 -28.48 7.02 -14.47
N VAL A 82 -27.37 6.87 -15.22
CA VAL A 82 -26.21 6.10 -14.76
C VAL A 82 -25.57 6.76 -13.54
N SER A 83 -25.36 8.08 -13.55
CA SER A 83 -24.85 8.81 -12.38
C SER A 83 -25.82 8.77 -11.20
N GLY A 84 -27.13 8.92 -11.43
CA GLY A 84 -28.16 8.78 -10.41
C GLY A 84 -28.18 7.39 -9.79
N PHE A 85 -28.03 6.34 -10.59
CA PHE A 85 -27.88 4.97 -10.11
C PHE A 85 -26.66 4.82 -9.20
N TYR A 86 -25.50 5.33 -9.63
CA TYR A 86 -24.29 5.32 -8.78
C TYR A 86 -24.47 6.11 -7.48
N LEU A 87 -25.19 7.23 -7.51
CA LEU A 87 -25.49 8.03 -6.33
C LEU A 87 -26.39 7.27 -5.35
N VAL A 88 -27.44 6.61 -5.85
CA VAL A 88 -28.31 5.75 -5.04
C VAL A 88 -27.52 4.58 -4.47
N LEU A 89 -26.69 3.93 -5.27
CA LEU A 89 -25.83 2.82 -4.84
C LEU A 89 -24.89 3.28 -3.72
N ALA A 90 -24.26 4.44 -3.87
CA ALA A 90 -23.39 5.05 -2.86
C ALA A 90 -24.16 5.36 -1.56
N PHE A 91 -25.39 5.87 -1.66
CA PHE A 91 -26.23 6.13 -0.50
C PHE A 91 -26.63 4.84 0.24
N VAL A 92 -27.01 3.80 -0.50
CA VAL A 92 -27.31 2.47 0.04
C VAL A 92 -26.06 1.91 0.71
N LEU A 93 -24.91 1.92 0.05
CA LEU A 93 -23.62 1.50 0.62
C LEU A 93 -23.29 2.29 1.89
N TYR A 94 -23.51 3.60 1.92
CA TYR A 94 -23.25 4.42 3.10
C TYR A 94 -24.14 4.06 4.30
N LYS A 95 -25.40 3.66 4.05
CA LYS A 95 -26.33 3.17 5.08
C LYS A 95 -26.00 1.76 5.53
N PHE A 96 -25.61 0.89 4.60
CA PHE A 96 -25.29 -0.51 4.86
C PHE A 96 -23.83 -0.73 5.29
N LYS A 97 -22.96 0.29 5.24
CA LYS A 97 -21.53 0.19 5.58
C LYS A 97 -21.30 -0.43 6.96
N ASP A 98 -22.14 -0.04 7.94
CA ASP A 98 -22.01 -0.49 9.31
C ASP A 98 -22.38 -1.97 9.46
N LYS A 99 -23.24 -2.51 8.58
CA LYS A 99 -23.68 -3.91 8.62
C LYS A 99 -22.85 -4.81 7.69
N LEU A 100 -22.44 -4.31 6.52
CA LEU A 100 -21.70 -5.06 5.51
C LEU A 100 -20.19 -5.06 5.72
N ILE A 101 -19.60 -3.99 6.29
CA ILE A 101 -18.14 -3.90 6.45
C ILE A 101 -17.76 -4.12 7.91
N LYS A 102 -18.40 -3.40 8.83
CA LYS A 102 -18.07 -3.48 10.27
C LYS A 102 -18.29 -4.89 10.84
N THR A 103 -19.42 -5.53 10.54
CA THR A 103 -19.77 -6.85 11.11
C THR A 103 -18.82 -7.98 10.70
N PRO A 104 -18.54 -8.23 9.41
CA PRO A 104 -17.63 -9.30 9.03
C PRO A 104 -16.18 -9.01 9.43
N VAL A 105 -15.74 -7.75 9.34
CA VAL A 105 -14.38 -7.36 9.77
C VAL A 105 -14.22 -7.58 11.28
N ALA A 106 -15.19 -7.16 12.09
CA ALA A 106 -15.18 -7.40 13.53
C ALA A 106 -15.20 -8.90 13.84
N ASN A 107 -16.05 -9.69 13.19
CA ASN A 107 -16.10 -11.14 13.39
C ASN A 107 -14.79 -11.84 12.97
N LEU A 108 -14.13 -11.40 11.89
CA LEU A 108 -12.84 -11.95 11.47
C LEU A 108 -11.73 -11.63 12.49
N ILE A 109 -11.72 -10.42 13.04
CA ILE A 109 -10.78 -10.02 14.09
C ILE A 109 -11.04 -10.83 15.36
N ILE A 110 -12.30 -10.89 15.83
CA ILE A 110 -12.69 -11.66 17.02
C ILE A 110 -12.36 -13.15 16.85
N ALA A 111 -12.63 -13.74 15.68
CA ALA A 111 -12.32 -15.14 15.40
C ALA A 111 -10.80 -15.40 15.41
N LYS A 112 -9.98 -14.49 14.85
CA LYS A 112 -8.52 -14.60 14.91
C LYS A 112 -8.01 -14.51 16.35
N LEU A 113 -8.52 -13.57 17.16
CA LEU A 113 -8.11 -13.40 18.55
C LEU A 113 -8.53 -14.59 19.44
N LEU A 114 -9.75 -15.10 19.29
CA LEU A 114 -10.23 -16.28 20.00
C LEU A 114 -9.46 -17.54 19.61
N LYS A 115 -9.16 -17.72 18.32
CA LYS A 115 -8.35 -18.85 17.85
C LYS A 115 -6.93 -18.79 18.44
N SER A 116 -6.32 -17.60 18.47
CA SER A 116 -5.00 -17.38 19.09
C SER A 116 -4.98 -17.71 20.57
N LYS A 117 -5.98 -17.24 21.34
CA LYS A 117 -6.10 -17.55 22.78
C LYS A 117 -6.34 -19.04 23.03
N LYS A 118 -7.16 -19.69 22.20
CA LYS A 118 -7.40 -21.15 22.30
C LYS A 118 -6.12 -21.95 22.05
N SER A 119 -5.31 -21.56 21.07
CA SER A 119 -4.02 -22.23 20.81
C SER A 119 -3.01 -22.05 21.94
N GLU A 120 -3.02 -20.92 22.63
CA GLU A 120 -2.15 -20.68 23.80
C GLU A 120 -2.54 -21.58 24.98
N ILE A 121 -3.84 -21.67 25.28
CA ILE A 121 -4.35 -22.49 26.40
C ILE A 121 -4.08 -23.99 26.16
N ILE A 122 -4.22 -24.47 24.91
CA ILE A 122 -3.92 -25.88 24.57
C ILE A 122 -2.41 -26.16 24.65
N ASN A 123 -1.55 -25.20 24.29
CA ASN A 123 -0.11 -25.39 24.42
C ASN A 123 0.35 -25.35 25.89
N GLN A 124 -0.30 -24.55 26.74
CA GLN A 124 -0.02 -24.54 28.18
C GLN A 124 -0.53 -25.80 28.89
N SER A 125 -1.73 -26.30 28.57
CA SER A 125 -2.26 -27.52 29.20
C SER A 125 -1.43 -28.76 28.88
N ASN A 126 -0.80 -28.82 27.70
CA ASN A 126 0.04 -29.94 27.29
C ASN A 126 1.44 -29.91 27.95
N HIS A 127 1.82 -28.80 28.59
CA HIS A 127 3.09 -28.66 29.31
C HIS A 127 2.97 -28.97 30.82
N GLU A 128 1.75 -29.11 31.35
CA GLU A 128 1.49 -29.39 32.77
C GLU A 128 1.25 -30.89 33.04
N GLU A 129 1.02 -31.70 31.99
CA GLU A 129 0.85 -33.17 32.08
C GLU A 129 2.10 -33.97 31.66
N ALA A 130 3.24 -33.31 31.36
CA ALA A 130 4.51 -33.94 30.99
C ALA A 130 5.58 -33.75 32.07
#